data_AF-A4S3K2-F1
#
_entry.id   AF-A4S3K2-F1
#
_cell.length_a   1.000
_cell.length_b   1.000
_cell.length_c   1.000
_cell.angle_alpha   90.00
_cell.angle_beta   90.00
_cell.angle_gamma   90.00
#
_symmetry.space_group_name_H-M   'P 1'
#
loop_
_entity.id
_entity.type
_entity.pdbx_description
1 polymer ?
#
loop_
_entity_poly.entity_id
_entity_poly.type
_entity_poly.pdbx_seq_one_letter_code
_entity_poly.pdbx_strand_id
1 'polypeptide(L)'
;MGAPASGGGPTSVTGHVWTTYGGWFADPKAWKRNTVGGFVALGALAMMTFNYSRAREKRPIYPAHAIPSQRWSGAFDANGPKAV
;
A
#
# COMPACT_ATOMS: atom_id res chain seq x y z
N MET A 1 12.80 -27.09 -1.69
CA MET A 1 12.94 -27.28 -3.14
C MET A 1 12.71 -25.91 -3.78
N GLY A 2 13.70 -25.08 -4.10
CA GLY A 2 14.82 -25.34 -4.99
C GLY A 2 14.34 -25.07 -6.42
N ALA A 3 14.23 -23.80 -6.82
CA ALA A 3 13.88 -23.43 -8.19
C ALA A 3 14.77 -24.21 -9.17
N PRO A 4 14.21 -24.76 -10.26
CA PRO A 4 14.95 -25.65 -11.14
C PRO A 4 16.22 -24.93 -11.62
N ALA A 5 17.35 -25.63 -11.47
CA ALA A 5 18.57 -25.26 -12.17
C ALA A 5 18.20 -25.03 -13.63
N SER A 6 18.64 -23.89 -14.17
CA SER A 6 18.56 -23.50 -15.57
C SER A 6 18.81 -24.71 -16.48
N GLY A 7 17.74 -25.37 -16.88
CA GLY A 7 17.76 -26.54 -17.74
C GLY A 7 17.86 -26.06 -19.18
N GLY A 8 19.02 -26.32 -19.79
CA GLY A 8 19.34 -26.26 -21.22
C GLY A 8 18.38 -25.50 -22.14
N GLY A 9 18.72 -24.25 -22.43
CA GLY A 9 18.07 -23.40 -23.44
C GLY A 9 18.82 -22.06 -23.52
N PRO A 10 18.44 -21.08 -24.38
CA PRO A 10 19.23 -19.88 -24.72
C PRO A 10 19.46 -18.85 -23.58
N THR A 11 19.29 -19.28 -22.33
CA THR A 11 19.26 -18.53 -21.08
C THR A 11 20.63 -18.16 -20.49
N SER A 12 21.76 -18.42 -21.17
CA SER A 12 23.11 -18.10 -20.66
C SER A 12 23.41 -16.60 -20.64
N VAL A 13 22.86 -15.84 -21.59
CA VAL A 13 23.00 -14.37 -21.66
C VAL A 13 22.06 -13.67 -20.69
N THR A 14 20.85 -14.22 -20.50
CA THR A 14 19.77 -13.58 -19.73
C THR A 14 20.06 -13.50 -18.24
N GLY A 15 20.84 -14.43 -17.68
CA GLY A 15 21.21 -14.41 -16.26
C GLY A 15 22.09 -13.21 -15.85
N HIS A 16 22.79 -12.58 -16.80
CA HIS A 16 23.66 -11.43 -16.54
C HIS A 16 22.94 -10.09 -16.74
N VAL A 17 21.71 -10.10 -17.28
CA VAL A 17 20.95 -8.88 -17.55
C VAL A 17 20.11 -8.54 -16.33
N TRP A 18 20.50 -7.48 -15.62
CA TRP A 18 19.71 -6.95 -14.53
C TRP A 18 18.64 -5.99 -15.05
N THR A 19 17.40 -6.18 -14.59
CA THR A 19 16.28 -5.27 -14.84
C THR A 19 15.57 -4.92 -13.54
N THR A 20 14.95 -3.75 -13.49
CA THR A 20 14.24 -3.27 -12.29
C THR A 20 12.96 -4.06 -11.98
N TYR A 21 12.42 -4.82 -12.94
CA TYR A 21 11.14 -5.53 -12.85
C TYR A 21 11.25 -7.06 -12.80
N GLY A 22 12.47 -7.61 -12.72
CA GLY A 22 12.72 -9.05 -12.48
C GLY A 22 13.12 -9.88 -13.71
N GLY A 23 12.89 -9.39 -14.93
CA GLY A 23 13.33 -10.08 -16.17
C GLY A 23 12.50 -11.31 -16.52
N TRP A 24 13.11 -12.30 -17.19
CA TRP A 24 12.42 -13.48 -17.70
C TRP A 24 12.21 -14.55 -16.61
N PHE A 25 10.96 -14.97 -16.41
CA PHE A 25 10.55 -16.03 -15.48
C PHE A 25 11.11 -15.85 -14.05
N ALA A 26 11.02 -14.62 -13.53
CA ALA A 26 11.51 -14.28 -12.21
C ALA A 26 10.75 -15.05 -11.11
N ASP A 27 11.41 -16.03 -10.47
CA ASP A 27 10.92 -16.69 -9.26
C ASP A 27 11.95 -16.56 -8.11
N PRO A 28 12.04 -15.36 -7.48
CA PRO A 28 12.99 -15.15 -6.40
C PRO A 28 12.53 -15.93 -5.15
N LYS A 29 13.47 -16.66 -4.54
CA LYS A 29 13.24 -17.50 -3.35
C LYS A 29 12.51 -16.79 -2.19
N ALA A 30 12.66 -15.46 -2.09
CA ALA A 30 12.09 -14.63 -1.02
C ALA A 30 10.90 -13.76 -1.45
N TRP A 31 10.22 -14.07 -2.58
CA TRP A 31 9.15 -13.24 -3.13
C TRP A 31 8.07 -12.89 -2.08
N LYS A 32 7.63 -13.87 -1.27
CA LYS A 32 6.61 -13.67 -0.23
C LYS A 32 7.01 -12.61 0.79
N ARG A 33 8.23 -12.71 1.32
CA ARG A 33 8.77 -11.77 2.32
C ARG A 33 8.88 -10.36 1.72
N ASN A 34 9.35 -10.25 0.48
CA ASN A 34 9.51 -8.97 -0.19
C ASN A 34 8.16 -8.31 -0.47
N THR A 35 7.15 -9.08 -0.91
CA THR A 35 5.78 -8.59 -1.10
C THR A 35 5.17 -8.11 0.21
N VAL A 36 5.32 -8.86 1.30
CA VAL A 36 4.87 -8.43 2.63
C VAL A 36 5.55 -7.12 3.03
N GLY A 37 6.88 -7.00 2.86
CA GLY A 37 7.60 -5.75 3.12
C GLY A 37 7.07 -4.57 2.31
N GLY A 38 6.80 -4.77 1.01
CA GLY A 38 6.21 -3.76 0.14
C GLY A 38 4.83 -3.29 0.60
N PHE A 39 3.94 -4.22 0.97
CA PHE A 39 2.61 -3.88 1.49
C PHE A 39 2.68 -3.18 2.85
N VAL A 40 3.60 -3.58 3.72
CA VAL A 40 3.82 -2.89 5.01
C VAL A 40 4.27 -1.45 4.78
N ALA A 41 5.23 -1.23 3.88
CA ALA A 41 5.69 0.12 3.54
C ALA A 41 4.57 0.98 2.93
N LEU A 42 3.81 0.41 1.98
CA LEU A 42 2.68 1.10 1.37
C LEU A 42 1.59 1.42 2.39
N GLY A 43 1.27 0.48 3.28
CA GLY A 43 0.30 0.67 4.36
C GLY A 43 0.71 1.76 5.33
N ALA A 44 2.00 1.83 5.70
CA ALA A 44 2.53 2.89 6.55
C ALA A 44 2.38 4.27 5.89
N LEU A 45 2.74 4.40 4.62
CA LEU A 45 2.59 5.65 3.86
C LEU A 45 1.12 6.05 3.72
N ALA A 46 0.23 5.10 3.45
CA ALA A 46 -1.20 5.33 3.34
C ALA A 46 -1.78 5.83 4.68
N MET A 47 -1.41 5.24 5.82
CA MET A 47 -1.84 5.70 7.13
C MET A 47 -1.34 7.10 7.47
N MET A 48 -0.07 7.41 7.17
CA MET A 48 0.47 8.76 7.39
C MET A 48 -0.29 9.80 6.56
N THR A 49 -0.51 9.50 5.28
CA THR A 49 -1.24 10.38 4.35
C THR A 49 -2.70 10.56 4.81
N PHE A 50 -3.34 9.48 5.25
CA PHE A 50 -4.70 9.52 5.79
C PHE A 50 -4.79 10.40 7.04
N ASN A 51 -3.87 10.24 8.00
CA ASN A 51 -3.85 11.06 9.21
C ASN A 51 -3.59 12.55 8.91
N TYR A 52 -2.69 12.82 7.96
CA TYR A 52 -2.41 14.18 7.50
C TYR A 52 -3.64 14.83 6.84
N SER A 53 -4.33 14.08 5.98
CA SER A 53 -5.57 14.51 5.30
C SER A 53 -6.69 14.77 6.31
N ARG A 54 -6.93 13.81 7.21
CA ARG A 54 -7.92 13.89 8.29
C ARG A 54 -7.76 15.15 9.14
N ALA A 55 -6.53 15.50 9.54
CA ALA A 55 -6.25 16.67 10.37
C ALA A 55 -6.52 18.01 9.67
N ARG A 56 -6.55 18.03 8.33
CA ARG A 56 -6.78 19.24 7.52
C ARG A 56 -8.19 19.33 6.95
N GLU A 57 -8.97 18.27 7.10
CA GLU A 57 -10.34 18.25 6.63
C GLU A 57 -11.18 19.26 7.40
N LYS A 58 -11.63 20.31 6.72
CA LYS A 58 -12.57 21.30 7.26
C LYS A 58 -13.94 21.06 6.65
N ARG A 59 -14.97 20.97 7.50
CA ARG A 59 -16.35 20.82 7.04
C ARG A 59 -17.22 21.94 7.63
N PRO A 60 -17.73 22.86 6.80
CA PRO A 60 -18.55 23.96 7.29
C PRO A 60 -20.00 23.55 7.60
N ILE A 61 -20.50 22.47 6.99
CA ILE A 61 -21.92 22.07 7.06
C ILE A 61 -22.01 20.64 7.59
N TYR A 62 -22.92 20.43 8.56
CA TYR A 62 -23.20 19.11 9.09
C TYR A 62 -23.84 18.20 8.02
N PRO A 63 -23.42 16.93 7.88
CA PRO A 63 -24.00 16.01 6.91
C PRO A 63 -25.50 15.78 7.13
N ALA A 64 -26.30 15.75 6.06
CA ALA A 64 -27.75 15.47 6.15
C ALA A 64 -28.06 14.03 6.59
N HIS A 65 -27.12 13.10 6.38
CA HIS A 65 -27.24 11.69 6.75
C HIS A 65 -25.93 11.20 7.38
N ALA A 66 -26.01 10.10 8.12
CA ALA A 66 -24.83 9.46 8.71
C ALA A 66 -23.88 8.98 7.61
N ILE A 67 -22.66 9.51 7.59
CA ILE A 67 -21.60 9.13 6.66
C ILE A 67 -20.42 8.53 7.42
N PRO A 68 -19.78 7.46 6.91
CA PRO A 68 -18.67 6.80 7.60
C PRO A 68 -17.54 7.75 7.98
N SER A 69 -17.33 8.79 7.17
CA SER A 69 -16.26 9.76 7.36
C SER A 69 -16.43 10.68 8.55
N GLN A 70 -17.61 10.74 9.18
CA GLN A 70 -17.79 11.39 10.48
C GLN A 70 -16.96 10.73 11.60
N ARG A 71 -16.63 9.42 11.48
CA ARG A 71 -15.86 8.72 12.51
C ARG A 71 -14.43 9.24 12.65
N TRP A 72 -13.85 9.70 11.54
CA TRP A 72 -12.50 10.25 11.51
C TRP A 72 -12.47 11.77 11.31
N SER A 73 -13.53 12.42 10.82
CA SER A 73 -13.54 13.88 10.74
C SER A 73 -13.36 14.53 12.12
N GLY A 74 -12.59 15.63 12.18
CA GLY A 74 -12.45 16.45 13.39
C GLY A 74 -13.66 17.35 13.66
N ALA A 75 -14.47 17.64 12.63
CA ALA A 75 -15.53 18.64 12.72
C ALA A 75 -16.84 18.11 13.33
N PHE A 76 -17.21 16.86 13.05
CA PHE A 76 -18.53 16.30 13.40
C PHE A 76 -18.40 14.90 13.99
N ASP A 77 -19.25 14.57 14.96
CA ASP A 77 -19.53 13.20 15.40
C ASP A 77 -20.95 12.77 14.99
N ALA A 78 -21.45 11.66 15.55
CA ALA A 78 -22.78 11.13 15.27
C ALA A 78 -23.93 11.97 15.87
N ASN A 79 -23.62 12.84 16.83
CA ASN A 79 -24.58 13.60 17.63
C ASN A 79 -24.53 15.11 17.31
N GLY A 80 -23.51 15.60 16.60
CA GLY A 80 -23.40 16.99 16.17
C GLY A 80 -21.96 17.47 15.89
N PRO A 81 -21.71 18.79 15.91
CA PRO A 81 -20.36 19.36 15.90
C PRO A 81 -19.55 18.89 17.11
N LYS A 82 -18.31 18.47 16.89
CA LYS A 82 -17.42 18.17 18.02
C LYS A 82 -17.06 19.49 18.70
N ALA A 83 -17.19 19.54 20.04
CA ALA A 83 -16.72 20.68 20.80
C ALA A 83 -15.20 20.85 20.55
N VAL A 84 -14.79 22.10 20.26
CA VAL A 84 -13.40 22.47 19.97
C VAL A 84 -12.53 22.29 21.20
#